data_AF-A0A7G2D8P7-F1
#
_entry.id   AF-A0A7G2D8P7-F1
#
_cell.length_a   1.000
_cell.length_b   1.000
_cell.length_c   1.000
_cell.angle_alpha   90.00
_cell.angle_beta   90.00
_cell.angle_gamma   90.00
#
_symmetry.space_group_name_H-M   'P 1'
#
loop_
_entity.id
_entity.type
_entity.pdbx_description
1 polymer ?
#
loop_
_entity_poly.entity_id
_entity_poly.type
_entity_poly.pdbx_seq_one_letter_code
_entity_poly.pdbx_strand_id
1 'polypeptide(L)'
;MKRALVFLLLIILMAPLVLADGDGEENEYEAGYTSLAVAGVAMIAVGVVYYSLTKRKLVVVHKKSSEWGFEIRPEHPYMTIFGPVYPITIHHVLTITGTALVFIHFFSCANYGGLTGGTGLAMGIVLVLLNLNGFIGRYIHGKVLLAAKKHDRKMAKRFVGILGHWKKVHIALAVLFAILLAIHLATSD
;
A
#
# COMPACT_ATOMS: atom_id res chain seq x y z
N MET A 1 -1.30 7.14 22.23
CA MET A 1 -0.89 6.78 20.85
C MET A 1 -2.02 6.20 19.99
N LYS A 2 -2.66 5.06 20.33
CA LYS A 2 -3.73 4.47 19.48
C LYS A 2 -4.88 5.44 19.15
N ARG A 3 -5.37 6.19 20.15
CA ARG A 3 -6.42 7.21 19.96
C ARG A 3 -5.98 8.36 19.04
N ALA A 4 -4.78 8.91 19.26
CA ALA A 4 -4.23 9.98 18.43
C ALA A 4 -4.02 9.55 16.97
N LEU A 5 -3.62 8.30 16.73
CA LEU A 5 -3.44 7.77 15.38
C LEU A 5 -4.79 7.56 14.68
N VAL A 6 -5.82 7.13 15.42
CA VAL A 6 -7.20 7.06 14.91
C VAL A 6 -7.75 8.45 14.60
N PHE A 7 -7.51 9.45 15.46
CA PHE A 7 -7.89 10.83 15.21
C PHE A 7 -7.18 11.42 13.98
N LEU A 8 -5.87 11.22 13.85
CA LEU A 8 -5.12 11.63 12.66
C LEU A 8 -5.68 10.97 11.40
N LEU A 9 -6.01 9.68 11.48
CA LEU A 9 -6.58 8.93 10.37
C LEU A 9 -7.98 9.43 9.98
N LEU A 10 -8.83 9.71 10.97
CA LEU A 10 -10.13 10.35 10.76
C LEU A 10 -9.97 11.73 10.13
N ILE A 11 -9.02 12.54 10.59
CA ILE A 11 -8.73 13.85 9.99
C ILE A 11 -8.29 13.69 8.54
N ILE A 12 -7.39 12.76 8.23
CA ILE A 12 -6.94 12.53 6.84
C ILE A 12 -8.10 12.02 5.95
N LEU A 13 -8.99 11.19 6.49
CA LEU A 13 -10.15 10.66 5.76
C LEU A 13 -11.25 11.70 5.56
N MET A 14 -11.41 12.64 6.50
CA MET A 14 -12.45 13.67 6.48
C MET A 14 -11.98 15.00 5.88
N ALA A 15 -10.67 15.27 5.85
CA ALA A 15 -10.09 16.49 5.28
C ALA A 15 -10.58 16.81 3.85
N PRO A 16 -10.71 15.84 2.93
CA PRO A 16 -11.23 16.11 1.60
C PRO A 16 -12.70 16.55 1.62
N LEU A 17 -13.52 15.95 2.49
CA LEU A 17 -14.93 16.32 2.65
C LEU A 17 -15.10 17.73 3.22
N VAL A 18 -14.18 18.15 4.08
CA VAL A 18 -14.18 19.51 4.66
C VAL A 18 -13.65 20.54 3.66
N LEU A 19 -12.66 20.19 2.84
CA LEU A 19 -12.11 21.08 1.81
C LEU A 19 -13.05 21.25 0.61
N ALA A 20 -13.91 20.26 0.33
CA ALA A 20 -14.93 20.29 -0.70
C ALA A 20 -16.11 21.23 -0.38
N ASP A 21 -16.30 21.66 0.87
CA ASP A 21 -17.44 22.48 1.31
C ASP A 21 -17.20 24.00 1.13
N GLY A 22 -16.14 24.38 0.39
CA GLY A 22 -15.76 25.77 0.15
C GLY A 22 -16.28 26.27 -1.20
N ASP A 23 -17.20 27.25 -1.15
CA ASP A 23 -17.81 27.96 -2.28
C ASP A 23 -16.80 28.30 -3.40
N GLY A 24 -16.86 27.57 -4.52
CA GLY A 24 -16.03 27.81 -5.70
C GLY A 24 -16.82 27.59 -6.98
N GLU A 25 -17.14 28.68 -7.68
CA GLU A 25 -17.84 28.70 -8.98
C GLU A 25 -17.00 28.17 -10.18
N GLU A 26 -15.93 27.42 -9.94
CA GLU A 26 -15.14 26.77 -10.99
C GLU A 26 -15.53 25.29 -11.06
N ASN A 27 -16.07 24.85 -12.22
CA ASN A 27 -16.39 23.45 -12.59
C ASN A 27 -16.35 22.49 -11.40
N GLU A 28 -17.41 22.48 -10.58
CA GLU A 28 -17.43 21.82 -9.26
C GLU A 28 -16.97 20.35 -9.28
N TYR A 29 -17.07 19.69 -10.43
CA TYR A 29 -16.75 18.28 -10.65
C TYR A 29 -15.35 17.99 -11.20
N GLU A 30 -14.56 19.00 -11.54
CA GLU A 30 -13.25 18.83 -12.18
C GLU A 30 -12.11 19.01 -11.18
N ALA A 31 -11.33 17.95 -10.96
CA ALA A 31 -10.16 17.99 -10.08
C ALA A 31 -8.91 18.40 -10.87
N GLY A 32 -8.17 19.40 -10.36
CA GLY A 32 -6.95 19.91 -10.98
C GLY A 32 -5.75 18.95 -10.89
N TYR A 33 -4.62 19.33 -11.48
CA TYR A 33 -3.33 18.61 -11.36
C TYR A 33 -3.32 17.15 -11.85
N THR A 34 -4.11 16.82 -12.88
CA THR A 34 -4.17 15.47 -13.49
C THR A 34 -2.80 14.90 -13.85
N SER A 35 -1.86 15.74 -14.33
CA SER A 35 -0.49 15.31 -14.65
C SER A 35 0.27 14.78 -13.43
N LEU A 36 0.07 15.37 -12.24
CA LEU A 36 0.65 14.87 -10.99
C LEU A 36 -0.03 13.57 -10.54
N ALA A 37 -1.34 13.45 -10.72
CA ALA A 37 -2.06 12.20 -10.45
C ALA A 37 -1.54 11.05 -11.31
N VAL A 38 -1.39 11.27 -12.62
CA VAL A 38 -0.83 10.28 -13.56
C VAL A 38 0.60 9.90 -13.17
N ALA A 39 1.47 10.88 -12.88
CA ALA A 39 2.82 10.61 -12.41
C ALA A 39 2.83 9.82 -11.08
N GLY A 40 1.92 10.13 -10.17
CA GLY A 40 1.77 9.45 -8.89
C GLY A 40 1.33 7.99 -9.03
N VAL A 41 0.31 7.74 -9.85
CA VAL A 41 -0.16 6.39 -10.20
C VAL A 41 0.95 5.59 -10.90
N ALA A 42 1.69 6.21 -11.82
CA ALA A 42 2.82 5.57 -12.50
C ALA A 42 3.93 5.17 -11.51
N MET A 43 4.28 6.04 -10.55
CA MET A 43 5.27 5.70 -9.52
C MET A 43 4.80 4.54 -8.63
N ILE A 44 3.52 4.52 -8.22
CA ILE A 44 2.94 3.40 -7.46
C ILE A 44 3.08 2.11 -8.28
N ALA A 45 2.68 2.13 -9.56
CA ALA A 45 2.77 0.98 -10.44
C ALA A 45 4.22 0.48 -10.60
N VAL A 46 5.17 1.37 -10.86
CA VAL A 46 6.61 1.06 -10.93
C VAL A 46 7.09 0.42 -9.62
N GLY A 47 6.69 0.97 -8.47
CA GLY A 47 7.04 0.42 -7.16
C GLY A 47 6.49 -0.98 -6.94
N VAL A 48 5.25 -1.26 -7.37
CA VAL A 48 4.61 -2.59 -7.28
C VAL A 48 5.30 -3.61 -8.20
N VAL A 49 5.56 -3.23 -9.46
CA VAL A 49 6.23 -4.09 -10.45
C VAL A 49 7.65 -4.39 -9.99
N TYR A 50 8.43 -3.36 -9.67
CA TYR A 50 9.80 -3.50 -9.16
C TYR A 50 9.85 -4.48 -7.97
N TYR A 51 9.01 -4.26 -6.96
CA TYR A 51 9.00 -5.12 -5.78
C TYR A 51 8.57 -6.55 -6.08
N SER A 52 7.62 -6.73 -7.01
CA SER A 52 7.14 -8.06 -7.37
C SER A 52 8.20 -8.89 -8.09
N LEU A 53 9.06 -8.25 -8.88
CA LEU A 53 10.17 -8.89 -9.59
C LEU A 53 11.37 -9.19 -8.68
N THR A 54 11.59 -8.36 -7.66
CA THR A 54 12.82 -8.38 -6.84
C THR A 54 12.65 -8.99 -5.45
N LYS A 55 11.41 -9.16 -4.98
CA LYS A 55 11.13 -9.77 -3.67
C LYS A 55 11.58 -11.24 -3.65
N ARG A 56 12.29 -11.62 -2.59
CA ARG A 56 12.56 -13.01 -2.25
C ARG A 56 11.38 -13.57 -1.48
N LYS A 57 10.73 -14.62 -2.00
CA LYS A 57 9.68 -15.32 -1.26
C LYS A 57 10.33 -16.14 -0.14
N LEU A 58 9.73 -16.20 1.04
CA LEU A 58 10.17 -17.12 2.09
C LEU A 58 9.49 -18.47 1.84
N VAL A 59 10.28 -19.50 1.52
CA VAL A 59 9.86 -20.89 1.40
C VAL A 59 10.07 -21.57 2.74
N VAL A 60 8.99 -22.07 3.33
CA VAL A 60 9.08 -22.92 4.52
C VAL A 60 9.23 -24.36 4.03
N VAL A 61 10.46 -24.87 4.03
CA VAL A 61 10.76 -26.26 3.63
C VAL A 61 10.67 -27.13 4.87
N HIS A 62 9.80 -28.15 4.86
CA HIS A 62 9.74 -29.10 5.96
C HIS A 62 11.00 -29.98 5.95
N LYS A 63 11.73 -30.05 7.05
CA LYS A 63 13.01 -30.78 7.14
C LYS A 63 12.96 -31.71 8.33
N LYS A 64 12.76 -33.01 8.06
CA LYS A 64 12.68 -34.07 9.08
C LYS A 64 13.94 -34.18 9.95
N SER A 65 15.09 -33.74 9.45
CA SER A 65 16.39 -33.78 10.14
C SER A 65 16.75 -32.50 10.91
N SER A 66 15.89 -31.48 10.87
CA SER A 66 16.07 -30.25 11.66
C SER A 66 15.35 -30.42 13.00
N GLU A 67 15.97 -30.03 14.12
CA GLU A 67 15.30 -29.95 15.44
C GLU A 67 13.99 -29.15 15.42
N TRP A 68 13.79 -28.35 14.37
CA TRP A 68 12.66 -27.43 14.17
C TRP A 68 11.53 -28.03 13.33
N GLY A 69 11.81 -29.11 12.58
CA GLY A 69 10.91 -29.70 11.59
C GLY A 69 10.75 -28.88 10.30
N PHE A 70 11.29 -27.65 10.21
CA PHE A 70 11.27 -26.83 9.01
C PHE A 70 12.45 -25.86 8.92
N GLU A 71 12.83 -25.50 7.70
CA GLU A 71 13.85 -24.53 7.34
C GLU A 71 13.19 -23.40 6.53
N ILE A 72 13.38 -22.14 6.93
CA ILE A 72 12.91 -20.99 6.16
C ILE A 72 14.01 -20.61 5.17
N ARG A 73 13.82 -20.95 3.89
CA ARG A 73 14.74 -20.59 2.81
C ARG A 73 14.18 -19.43 1.99
N PRO A 74 14.96 -18.40 1.67
CA PRO A 74 14.55 -17.45 0.65
C PRO A 74 14.57 -18.14 -0.73
N GLU A 75 13.45 -18.11 -1.44
CA GLU A 75 13.37 -18.41 -2.87
C GLU A 75 14.21 -17.40 -3.66
N HIS A 76 14.79 -17.85 -4.77
CA HIS A 76 15.50 -16.95 -5.67
C HIS A 76 14.49 -15.96 -6.29
N PRO A 77 14.76 -14.65 -6.23
CA PRO A 77 13.91 -13.67 -6.89
C PRO A 77 14.05 -13.81 -8.41
N TYR A 78 13.03 -13.36 -9.18
CA TYR A 78 13.10 -13.34 -10.65
C TYR A 78 14.27 -12.47 -11.14
N MET A 79 14.55 -11.38 -10.42
CA MET A 79 15.71 -10.53 -10.63
C MET A 79 16.41 -10.27 -9.30
N THR A 80 17.71 -10.58 -9.23
CA THR A 80 18.51 -10.28 -8.03
C THR A 80 19.13 -8.91 -8.17
N ILE A 81 18.73 -7.97 -7.30
CA ILE A 81 19.36 -6.65 -7.21
C ILE A 81 20.24 -6.62 -5.97
N PHE A 82 21.52 -6.33 -6.18
CA PHE A 82 22.48 -6.07 -5.11
C PHE A 82 22.63 -4.56 -5.00
N GLY A 83 22.28 -4.00 -3.84
CA GLY A 83 22.36 -2.58 -3.58
C GLY A 83 22.21 -2.27 -2.10
N PRO A 84 22.56 -1.05 -1.67
CA PRO A 84 22.52 -0.65 -0.27
C PRO A 84 21.10 -0.56 0.30
N VAL A 85 20.08 -0.56 -0.57
CA VAL A 85 18.68 -0.37 -0.19
C VAL A 85 17.87 -1.63 -0.46
N TYR A 86 17.16 -2.11 0.56
CA TYR A 86 16.27 -3.28 0.42
C TYR A 86 15.12 -2.99 -0.56
N PRO A 87 14.72 -3.97 -1.40
CA PRO A 87 13.63 -3.76 -2.37
C PRO A 87 12.31 -3.26 -1.77
N ILE A 88 11.97 -3.70 -0.55
CA ILE A 88 10.79 -3.23 0.18
C ILE A 88 10.86 -1.72 0.50
N THR A 89 12.06 -1.17 0.71
CA THR A 89 12.27 0.27 0.94
C THR A 89 12.02 1.06 -0.33
N ILE A 90 12.55 0.61 -1.48
CA ILE A 90 12.27 1.25 -2.78
C ILE A 90 10.77 1.23 -3.09
N HIS A 91 10.11 0.08 -2.87
CA HIS A 91 8.66 -0.05 -2.99
C HIS A 91 7.92 1.02 -2.18
N HIS A 92 8.20 1.10 -0.87
CA HIS A 92 7.54 2.07 0.00
C HIS A 92 7.79 3.51 -0.40
N VAL A 93 9.03 3.87 -0.78
CA VAL A 93 9.34 5.24 -1.21
C VAL A 93 8.49 5.59 -2.42
N LEU A 94 8.48 4.72 -3.44
CA LEU A 94 7.69 4.95 -4.65
C LEU A 94 6.19 5.01 -4.37
N THR A 95 5.65 4.13 -3.53
CA THR A 95 4.21 4.13 -3.21
C THR A 95 3.80 5.35 -2.36
N ILE A 96 4.62 5.77 -1.40
CA ILE A 96 4.34 6.95 -0.57
C ILE A 96 4.43 8.22 -1.41
N THR A 97 5.51 8.40 -2.19
CA THR A 97 5.67 9.57 -3.06
C THR A 97 4.56 9.61 -4.10
N GLY A 98 4.23 8.46 -4.72
CA GLY A 98 3.13 8.40 -5.68
C GLY A 98 1.77 8.72 -5.06
N THR A 99 1.51 8.25 -3.83
CA THR A 99 0.28 8.59 -3.10
C THR A 99 0.21 10.08 -2.79
N ALA A 100 1.33 10.69 -2.39
CA ALA A 100 1.38 12.13 -2.12
C ALA A 100 1.08 12.96 -3.37
N LEU A 101 1.59 12.56 -4.54
CA LEU A 101 1.25 13.24 -5.80
C LEU A 101 -0.22 13.08 -6.19
N VAL A 102 -0.78 11.87 -6.06
CA VAL A 102 -2.21 11.63 -6.30
C VAL A 102 -3.08 12.46 -5.36
N PHE A 103 -2.62 12.67 -4.12
CA PHE A 103 -3.37 13.44 -3.14
C PHE A 103 -3.45 14.93 -3.47
N ILE A 104 -2.52 15.49 -4.24
CA ILE A 104 -2.61 16.88 -4.71
C ILE A 104 -3.83 17.04 -5.63
N HIS A 105 -4.01 16.14 -6.58
CA HIS A 105 -5.19 16.09 -7.44
C HIS A 105 -6.47 15.84 -6.62
N PHE A 106 -6.42 14.87 -5.72
CA PHE A 106 -7.54 14.55 -4.84
C PHE A 106 -8.02 15.78 -4.05
N PHE A 107 -7.15 16.43 -3.29
CA PHE A 107 -7.51 17.60 -2.48
C PHE A 107 -7.91 18.84 -3.30
N SER A 108 -7.68 18.85 -4.60
CA SER A 108 -8.13 19.93 -5.49
C SER A 108 -9.57 19.76 -6.00
N CYS A 109 -10.21 18.62 -5.72
CA CYS A 109 -11.60 18.37 -6.10
C CYS A 109 -12.56 19.10 -5.14
N ALA A 110 -13.42 19.95 -5.70
CA ALA A 110 -14.44 20.68 -4.96
C ALA A 110 -15.70 19.84 -4.69
N ASN A 111 -16.02 18.85 -5.53
CA ASN A 111 -17.23 18.01 -5.34
C ASN A 111 -16.94 16.52 -5.59
N TYR A 112 -17.15 15.71 -4.55
CA TYR A 112 -17.06 14.25 -4.63
C TYR A 112 -18.38 13.55 -4.99
N GLY A 113 -19.40 14.32 -5.36
CA GLY A 113 -20.67 13.83 -5.88
C GLY A 113 -20.53 13.15 -7.24
N GLY A 114 -21.48 12.28 -7.57
CA GLY A 114 -21.47 11.53 -8.83
C GLY A 114 -20.46 10.37 -8.86
N LEU A 115 -20.43 9.65 -9.97
CA LEU A 115 -19.65 8.42 -10.10
C LEU A 115 -18.14 8.69 -10.13
N THR A 116 -17.70 9.76 -10.81
CA THR A 116 -16.29 10.17 -10.92
C THR A 116 -15.76 10.68 -9.59
N GLY A 117 -16.47 11.60 -8.92
CA GLY A 117 -16.11 12.06 -7.59
C GLY A 117 -16.11 10.93 -6.55
N GLY A 118 -17.13 10.07 -6.56
CA GLY A 118 -17.24 8.96 -5.62
C GLY A 118 -16.13 7.91 -5.79
N THR A 119 -15.74 7.59 -7.03
CA THR A 119 -14.59 6.71 -7.29
C THR A 119 -13.27 7.35 -6.90
N GLY A 120 -13.10 8.67 -7.10
CA GLY A 120 -11.95 9.44 -6.61
C GLY A 120 -11.81 9.38 -5.08
N LEU A 121 -12.92 9.60 -4.36
CA LEU A 121 -12.98 9.47 -2.89
C LEU A 121 -12.63 8.06 -2.42
N ALA A 122 -13.22 7.04 -3.03
CA ALA A 122 -12.94 5.65 -2.70
C ALA A 122 -11.45 5.31 -2.92
N MET A 123 -10.86 5.76 -4.03
CA MET A 123 -9.43 5.58 -4.30
C MET A 123 -8.55 6.27 -3.26
N GLY A 124 -8.87 7.51 -2.87
CA GLY A 124 -8.15 8.25 -1.83
C GLY A 124 -8.11 7.46 -0.51
N ILE A 125 -9.26 6.96 -0.07
CA ILE A 125 -9.38 6.12 1.14
C ILE A 125 -8.56 4.84 1.00
N VAL A 126 -8.68 4.14 -0.14
CA VAL A 126 -7.95 2.89 -0.38
C VAL A 126 -6.44 3.12 -0.38
N LEU A 127 -5.95 4.25 -0.92
CA LEU A 127 -4.53 4.61 -0.88
C LEU A 127 -4.02 4.86 0.54
N VAL A 128 -4.81 5.52 1.40
CA VAL A 128 -4.48 5.65 2.84
C VAL A 128 -4.34 4.26 3.47
N LEU A 129 -5.34 3.39 3.25
CA LEU A 129 -5.34 2.03 3.80
C LEU A 129 -4.18 1.19 3.27
N LEU A 130 -3.84 1.30 2.00
CA LEU A 130 -2.70 0.61 1.37
C LEU A 130 -1.38 1.00 2.03
N ASN A 131 -1.13 2.30 2.23
CA ASN A 131 0.11 2.77 2.84
C ASN A 131 0.22 2.33 4.31
N LEU A 132 -0.85 2.49 5.10
CA LEU A 132 -0.88 2.03 6.49
C LEU A 132 -0.67 0.53 6.59
N ASN A 133 -1.35 -0.23 5.74
CA ASN A 133 -1.19 -1.67 5.69
C ASN A 133 0.25 -2.03 5.25
N GLY A 134 0.88 -1.28 4.35
CA GLY A 134 2.28 -1.43 3.99
C GLY A 134 3.24 -1.28 5.19
N PHE A 135 3.04 -0.25 6.02
CA PHE A 135 3.81 -0.07 7.27
C PHE A 135 3.61 -1.23 8.25
N ILE A 136 2.37 -1.71 8.43
CA ILE A 136 2.06 -2.89 9.24
C ILE A 136 2.79 -4.13 8.69
N GLY A 137 2.81 -4.30 7.38
CA GLY A 137 3.53 -5.38 6.70
C GLY A 137 5.02 -5.38 6.97
N ARG A 138 5.66 -4.21 6.90
CA ARG A 138 7.08 -4.03 7.23
C ARG A 138 7.36 -4.42 8.69
N TYR A 139 6.51 -4.02 9.62
CA TYR A 139 6.63 -4.40 11.02
C TYR A 139 6.53 -5.92 11.21
N ILE A 140 5.53 -6.57 10.61
CA ILE A 140 5.35 -8.03 10.67
C ILE A 140 6.58 -8.74 10.08
N HIS A 141 7.08 -8.28 8.94
CA HIS A 141 8.26 -8.85 8.29
C HIS A 141 9.50 -8.76 9.20
N GLY A 142 9.73 -7.62 9.84
CA GLY A 142 10.81 -7.45 10.82
C GLY A 142 10.69 -8.42 12.00
N LYS A 143 9.48 -8.69 12.49
CA LYS A 143 9.25 -9.67 13.57
C LYS A 143 9.50 -11.11 13.14
N VAL A 144 9.18 -11.47 11.90
CA VAL A 144 9.51 -12.79 11.33
C VAL A 144 11.03 -12.96 11.24
N LEU A 145 11.76 -11.96 10.74
CA LEU A 145 13.22 -12.00 10.67
C LEU A 145 13.87 -12.09 12.05
N LEU A 146 13.35 -11.34 13.03
CA LEU A 146 13.85 -11.38 14.41
C LEU A 146 13.63 -12.77 15.03
N ALA A 147 12.45 -13.37 14.82
CA ALA A 147 12.14 -14.70 15.30
C ALA A 147 13.05 -15.76 14.67
N ALA A 148 13.38 -15.61 13.38
CA ALA A 148 14.33 -16.48 12.69
C ALA A 148 15.74 -16.34 13.27
N LYS A 149 16.22 -15.11 13.50
CA LYS A 149 17.56 -14.85 14.08
C LYS A 149 17.69 -15.34 15.53
N LYS A 150 16.62 -15.18 16.33
CA LYS A 150 16.59 -15.60 17.74
C LYS A 150 16.26 -17.08 17.94
N HIS A 151 15.97 -17.81 16.86
CA HIS A 151 15.50 -19.18 16.97
C HIS A 151 14.32 -19.27 17.96
N ASP A 152 13.25 -18.49 17.72
CA ASP A 152 12.01 -18.55 18.50
C ASP A 152 10.84 -19.12 17.66
N ARG A 153 10.54 -20.40 17.87
CA ARG A 153 9.49 -21.14 17.13
C ARG A 153 8.09 -20.60 17.40
N LYS A 154 7.78 -20.20 18.63
CA LYS A 154 6.45 -19.73 19.01
C LYS A 154 6.15 -18.38 18.37
N MET A 155 7.14 -17.49 18.37
CA MET A 155 7.07 -16.20 17.71
C MET A 155 7.02 -16.36 16.19
N ALA A 156 7.85 -17.21 15.60
CA ALA A 156 7.86 -17.46 14.16
C ALA A 156 6.49 -17.97 13.66
N LYS A 157 5.92 -19.01 14.31
CA LYS A 157 4.61 -19.56 13.92
C LYS A 157 3.50 -18.51 13.97
N ARG A 158 3.49 -17.68 15.02
CA ARG A 158 2.50 -16.60 15.18
C ARG A 158 2.63 -15.56 14.07
N PHE A 159 3.82 -15.03 13.83
CA PHE A 159 4.01 -13.94 12.87
C PHE A 159 3.94 -14.40 11.40
N VAL A 160 4.29 -15.64 11.08
CA VAL A 160 4.10 -16.20 9.72
C VAL A 160 2.61 -16.30 9.38
N GLY A 161 1.76 -16.73 10.32
CA GLY A 161 0.31 -16.75 10.11
C GLY A 161 -0.25 -15.35 9.86
N ILE A 162 0.16 -14.38 10.68
CA ILE A 162 -0.22 -12.96 10.52
C ILE A 162 0.27 -12.42 9.17
N LEU A 163 1.50 -12.73 8.76
CA LEU A 163 2.06 -12.33 7.48
C LEU A 163 1.24 -12.87 6.29
N GLY A 164 0.78 -14.11 6.38
CA GLY A 164 -0.09 -14.71 5.36
C GLY A 164 -1.42 -13.98 5.20
N HIS A 165 -2.08 -13.66 6.32
CA HIS A 165 -3.33 -12.89 6.31
C HIS A 165 -3.10 -11.45 5.80
N TRP A 166 -2.07 -10.78 6.30
CA TRP A 166 -1.67 -9.45 5.86
C TRP A 166 -1.48 -9.37 4.33
N LYS A 167 -0.77 -10.34 3.73
CA LYS A 167 -0.57 -10.39 2.28
C LYS A 167 -1.89 -10.41 1.52
N LYS A 168 -2.85 -11.23 1.96
CA LYS A 168 -4.17 -11.32 1.31
C LYS A 168 -4.91 -9.99 1.37
N VAL A 169 -4.95 -9.35 2.54
CA VAL A 169 -5.60 -8.05 2.73
C VAL A 169 -4.93 -6.97 1.88
N HIS A 170 -3.60 -6.91 1.88
CA HIS A 170 -2.87 -5.89 1.11
C HIS A 170 -3.05 -6.06 -0.41
N ILE A 171 -3.03 -7.30 -0.91
CA ILE A 171 -3.30 -7.59 -2.32
C ILE A 171 -4.76 -7.25 -2.67
N ALA A 172 -5.73 -7.61 -1.80
CA ALA A 172 -7.13 -7.28 -2.04
C ALA A 172 -7.36 -5.77 -2.15
N LEU A 173 -6.74 -4.97 -1.27
CA LEU A 173 -6.77 -3.51 -1.37
C LEU A 173 -6.15 -2.99 -2.67
N ALA A 174 -5.04 -3.58 -3.13
CA ALA A 174 -4.38 -3.18 -4.37
C ALA A 174 -5.23 -3.51 -5.61
N VAL A 175 -5.90 -4.68 -5.61
CA VAL A 175 -6.86 -5.05 -6.66
C VAL A 175 -8.05 -4.11 -6.65
N LEU A 176 -8.60 -3.81 -5.47
CA LEU A 176 -9.70 -2.85 -5.33
C LEU A 176 -9.30 -1.46 -5.87
N PHE A 177 -8.10 -0.98 -5.55
CA PHE A 177 -7.58 0.27 -6.11
C PHE A 177 -7.53 0.23 -7.64
N ALA A 178 -7.02 -0.85 -8.23
CA ALA A 178 -6.93 -0.99 -9.68
C ALA A 178 -8.32 -1.00 -10.36
N ILE A 179 -9.31 -1.65 -9.73
CA ILE A 179 -10.70 -1.64 -10.21
C ILE A 179 -11.28 -0.23 -10.13
N LEU A 180 -11.12 0.46 -8.99
CA LEU A 180 -11.60 1.82 -8.82
C LEU A 180 -10.94 2.79 -9.80
N LEU A 181 -9.64 2.64 -10.04
CA LEU A 181 -8.91 3.43 -11.03
C LEU A 181 -9.45 3.20 -12.44
N ALA A 182 -9.72 1.95 -12.83
CA ALA A 182 -10.30 1.65 -14.13
C ALA A 182 -11.69 2.27 -14.31
N ILE A 183 -12.53 2.19 -13.27
CA ILE A 183 -13.86 2.83 -13.30
C ILE A 183 -13.72 4.35 -13.38
N HIS A 184 -12.86 4.95 -12.53
CA HIS A 184 -12.66 6.39 -12.50
C HIS A 184 -12.20 6.93 -13.85
N LEU A 185 -11.25 6.26 -14.50
CA LEU A 185 -10.80 6.63 -15.85
C LEU A 185 -11.92 6.48 -16.89
N ALA A 186 -12.72 5.42 -16.82
CA ALA A 186 -13.82 5.18 -17.75
C ALA A 186 -15.00 6.15 -17.59
N THR A 187 -15.10 6.86 -16.46
CA THR A 187 -16.17 7.81 -16.17
C THR A 187 -15.70 9.27 -16.17
N SER A 188 -14.39 9.50 -16.33
CA SER A 188 -13.80 10.83 -16.45
C SER A 188 -13.76 11.34 -17.90
N ASP A 189 -14.17 10.50 -18.86
CA ASP A 189 -14.37 10.84 -20.28
C ASP A 189 -15.82 11.25 -20.57
#